data_AF-D6XYB1-F1
#
_entry.id   AF-D6XYB1-F1
#
_cell.length_a   1.000
_cell.length_b   1.000
_cell.length_c   1.000
_cell.angle_alpha   90.00
_cell.angle_beta   90.00
_cell.angle_gamma   90.00
#
_symmetry.space_group_name_H-M   'P 1'
#
loop_
_entity.id
_entity.type
_entity.pdbx_description
1 polymer ?
#
loop_
_entity_poly.entity_id
_entity_poly.type
_entity_poly.pdbx_seq_one_letter_code
_entity_poly.pdbx_strand_id
1 'polypeptide(L)'
;MTENDLYEQEEALYAREEALLSYDPGEQGSAGYSPYIQLYKDFLKLYDRHPDFEAEREAVTMKLVHYLIEFGTYLKTTEQASPGPAITPLKQVLRYDRRNPLAHYRLGFLHYRKHAYHEAIHYFNRSLDFHSADSVIKWKLNSRQKQLASLYLTNSALHIQNSISEGEEDVIQGADGYPLAPAIDGLIRDMEFEIRSTDDVQTCSYEACQTFFETGGDRDDWLLFFDYQDTYLKHRGMIQTMHVDTARVLRSLFDAGGKPVKASDIADVYPEGARNNTYTQKISRIRQFVLRHFMKDDLIVSTDSVPGGTHDRHSVTYALNPNDKGIVLTRSDA
;
A
#
# COMPACT_ATOMS: atom_id res chain seq x y z
N MET A 1 -5.60 -29.09 -29.70
CA MET A 1 -4.38 -28.49 -29.17
C MET A 1 -3.63 -29.63 -28.52
N THR A 2 -2.42 -29.91 -29.00
CA THR A 2 -1.59 -30.98 -28.46
C THR A 2 -0.98 -30.53 -27.13
N GLU A 3 -0.53 -31.48 -26.30
CA GLU A 3 0.17 -31.19 -25.05
C GLU A 3 1.45 -30.35 -25.31
N ASN A 4 2.08 -30.55 -26.46
CA ASN A 4 3.23 -29.76 -26.91
C ASN A 4 2.87 -28.30 -27.21
N ASP A 5 1.69 -28.05 -27.80
CA ASP A 5 1.21 -26.68 -28.06
C ASP A 5 0.89 -25.90 -26.76
N LEU A 6 0.56 -26.62 -25.68
CA LEU A 6 0.30 -26.04 -24.36
C LEU A 6 1.60 -25.58 -23.70
N TYR A 7 2.61 -26.45 -23.66
CA TYR A 7 3.93 -26.12 -23.11
C TYR A 7 4.59 -24.95 -23.86
N GLU A 8 4.48 -24.90 -25.19
CA GLU A 8 5.00 -23.77 -25.97
C GLU A 8 4.29 -22.44 -25.63
N GLN A 9 2.97 -22.46 -25.43
CA GLN A 9 2.21 -21.27 -25.03
C GLN A 9 2.55 -20.84 -23.59
N GLU A 10 2.71 -21.80 -22.70
CA GLU A 10 3.09 -21.57 -21.30
C GLU A 10 4.50 -20.98 -21.21
N GLU A 11 5.49 -21.54 -21.93
CA GLU A 11 6.85 -20.99 -22.01
C GLU A 11 6.86 -19.54 -22.53
N ALA A 12 6.05 -19.24 -23.55
CA ALA A 12 5.94 -17.87 -24.08
C ALA A 12 5.39 -16.89 -23.03
N LEU A 13 4.42 -17.31 -22.21
CA LEU A 13 3.89 -16.49 -21.11
C LEU A 13 4.93 -16.32 -19.99
N TYR A 14 5.69 -17.36 -19.65
CA TYR A 14 6.78 -17.26 -18.68
C TYR A 14 7.91 -16.35 -19.17
N ALA A 15 8.29 -16.41 -20.45
CA ALA A 15 9.27 -15.49 -21.04
C ALA A 15 8.79 -14.02 -20.96
N ARG A 16 7.48 -13.79 -21.16
CA ARG A 16 6.87 -12.47 -20.98
C ARG A 16 6.85 -12.04 -19.51
N GLU A 17 6.58 -12.95 -18.58
CA GLU A 17 6.69 -12.70 -17.15
C GLU A 17 8.11 -12.27 -16.79
N GLU A 18 9.13 -13.00 -17.24
CA GLU A 18 10.53 -12.66 -16.99
C GLU A 18 10.91 -11.29 -17.57
N ALA A 19 10.47 -10.99 -18.78
CA ALA A 19 10.67 -9.68 -19.38
C ALA A 19 10.01 -8.58 -18.55
N LEU A 20 8.79 -8.79 -18.06
CA LEU A 20 8.11 -7.83 -17.19
C LEU A 20 8.78 -7.71 -15.82
N LEU A 21 9.28 -8.80 -15.23
CA LEU A 21 10.01 -8.77 -13.95
C LEU A 21 11.31 -7.95 -13.99
N SER A 22 11.81 -7.63 -15.19
CA SER A 22 12.92 -6.69 -15.36
C SER A 22 12.52 -5.21 -15.20
N TYR A 23 11.23 -4.92 -15.15
CA TYR A 23 10.63 -3.61 -14.94
C TYR A 23 9.87 -3.56 -13.61
N ASP A 24 9.79 -2.37 -13.02
CA ASP A 24 8.99 -2.14 -11.82
C ASP A 24 7.65 -1.49 -12.21
N PRO A 25 6.49 -2.13 -11.95
CA PRO A 25 5.19 -1.55 -12.27
C PRO A 25 4.93 -0.25 -11.51
N GLY A 26 5.51 -0.06 -10.32
CA GLY A 26 5.41 1.20 -9.57
C GLY A 26 6.12 2.36 -10.27
N GLU A 27 7.25 2.09 -10.94
CA GLU A 27 8.03 3.08 -11.74
C GLU A 27 7.27 3.68 -12.92
N GLN A 28 6.18 3.04 -13.37
CA GLN A 28 5.38 3.48 -14.52
C GLN A 28 3.97 3.96 -14.14
N GLY A 29 3.68 4.10 -12.84
CA GLY A 29 2.35 4.52 -12.35
C GLY A 29 1.22 3.58 -12.80
N SER A 30 0.02 4.12 -13.08
CA SER A 30 -1.15 3.32 -13.51
C SER A 30 -0.87 2.44 -14.74
N ALA A 31 -0.02 2.91 -15.66
CA ALA A 31 0.32 2.19 -16.88
C ALA A 31 1.17 0.93 -16.60
N GLY A 32 1.92 0.92 -15.50
CA GLY A 32 2.81 -0.19 -15.15
C GLY A 32 2.08 -1.47 -14.71
N TYR A 33 0.89 -1.36 -14.13
CA TYR A 33 0.12 -2.53 -13.66
C TYR A 33 -0.62 -3.26 -14.78
N SER A 34 -1.00 -2.55 -15.85
CA SER A 34 -1.80 -3.12 -16.93
C SER A 34 -1.14 -4.32 -17.64
N PRO A 35 0.17 -4.29 -17.96
CA PRO A 35 0.87 -5.45 -18.52
C PRO A 35 0.83 -6.70 -17.65
N TYR A 36 1.00 -6.59 -16.33
CA TYR A 36 0.94 -7.72 -15.40
C TYR A 36 -0.48 -8.28 -15.29
N ILE A 37 -1.48 -7.39 -15.13
CA ILE A 37 -2.89 -7.80 -15.08
C ILE A 37 -3.27 -8.55 -16.36
N GLN A 38 -2.80 -8.08 -17.52
CA GLN A 38 -3.06 -8.75 -18.79
C GLN A 38 -2.33 -10.09 -18.89
N LEU A 39 -1.05 -10.15 -18.50
CA LEU A 39 -0.27 -11.38 -18.48
C LEU A 39 -0.95 -12.49 -17.67
N TYR A 40 -1.35 -12.22 -16.43
CA TYR A 40 -1.97 -13.26 -15.59
C TYR A 40 -3.39 -13.61 -16.04
N LYS A 41 -4.12 -12.68 -16.68
CA LYS A 41 -5.36 -13.03 -17.37
C LYS A 41 -5.11 -13.99 -18.54
N ASP A 42 -4.00 -13.84 -19.25
CA ASP A 42 -3.65 -14.73 -20.36
C ASP A 42 -3.23 -16.11 -19.86
N PHE A 43 -2.48 -16.21 -18.75
CA PHE A 43 -2.24 -17.49 -18.05
C PHE A 43 -3.55 -18.16 -17.61
N LEU A 44 -4.49 -17.41 -17.00
CA LEU A 44 -5.78 -18.00 -16.60
C LEU A 44 -6.58 -18.53 -17.79
N LYS A 45 -6.60 -17.81 -18.92
CA LYS A 45 -7.26 -18.32 -20.13
C LYS A 45 -6.61 -19.60 -20.67
N LEU A 46 -5.29 -19.74 -20.50
CA LEU A 46 -4.58 -20.95 -20.86
C LEU A 46 -5.05 -22.10 -19.97
N TYR A 47 -4.95 -21.97 -18.64
CA TYR A 47 -5.30 -23.03 -17.70
C TYR A 47 -6.81 -23.33 -17.61
N ASP A 48 -7.70 -22.38 -17.88
CA ASP A 48 -9.16 -22.62 -17.91
C ASP A 48 -9.55 -23.66 -18.98
N ARG A 49 -8.67 -23.93 -19.96
CA ARG A 49 -8.86 -24.97 -20.99
C ARG A 49 -8.31 -26.34 -20.58
N HIS A 50 -7.61 -26.43 -19.44
CA HIS A 50 -6.87 -27.61 -19.00
C HIS A 50 -7.09 -27.87 -17.49
N PRO A 51 -8.12 -28.67 -17.13
CA PRO A 51 -8.49 -28.94 -15.74
C PRO A 51 -7.38 -29.56 -14.86
N ASP A 52 -6.39 -30.22 -15.48
CA ASP A 52 -5.28 -30.87 -14.78
C ASP A 52 -4.29 -29.85 -14.15
N PHE A 53 -4.40 -28.56 -14.51
CA PHE A 53 -3.52 -27.47 -14.08
C PHE A 53 -4.15 -26.60 -12.98
N GLU A 54 -4.95 -27.20 -12.09
CA GLU A 54 -5.68 -26.43 -11.07
C GLU A 54 -4.74 -25.75 -10.06
N ALA A 55 -3.57 -26.34 -9.77
CA ALA A 55 -2.59 -25.75 -8.87
C ALA A 55 -1.92 -24.50 -9.47
N GLU A 56 -1.52 -24.59 -10.74
CA GLU A 56 -0.96 -23.48 -11.52
C GLU A 56 -1.98 -22.37 -11.70
N ARG A 57 -3.24 -22.74 -11.95
CA ARG A 57 -4.38 -21.83 -12.02
C ARG A 57 -4.60 -21.10 -10.70
N GLU A 58 -4.52 -21.78 -9.55
CA GLU A 58 -4.59 -21.14 -8.24
C GLU A 58 -3.43 -20.16 -8.03
N ALA A 59 -2.20 -20.58 -8.34
CA ALA A 59 -1.00 -19.76 -8.19
C ALA A 59 -1.06 -18.48 -9.05
N VAL A 60 -1.48 -18.59 -10.31
CA VAL A 60 -1.67 -17.43 -11.20
C VAL A 60 -2.83 -16.57 -10.74
N THR A 61 -3.93 -17.16 -10.26
CA THR A 61 -5.06 -16.40 -9.69
C THR A 61 -4.57 -15.52 -8.54
N MET A 62 -3.70 -16.05 -7.68
CA MET A 62 -3.11 -15.30 -6.57
C MET A 62 -2.27 -14.11 -7.05
N LYS A 63 -1.42 -14.31 -8.06
CA LYS A 63 -0.64 -13.23 -8.68
C LYS A 63 -1.56 -12.17 -9.30
N LEU A 64 -2.60 -12.58 -10.03
CA LEU A 64 -3.57 -11.64 -10.60
C LEU A 64 -4.29 -10.83 -9.52
N VAL A 65 -4.75 -11.47 -8.45
CA VAL A 65 -5.40 -10.79 -7.31
C VAL A 65 -4.46 -9.76 -6.69
N HIS A 66 -3.19 -10.12 -6.47
CA HIS A 66 -2.18 -9.18 -5.97
C HIS A 66 -2.09 -7.92 -6.83
N TYR A 67 -1.86 -8.07 -8.14
CA TYR A 67 -1.73 -6.91 -9.03
C TYR A 67 -3.03 -6.09 -9.17
N LEU A 68 -4.20 -6.72 -9.07
CA LEU A 68 -5.47 -6.00 -9.04
C LEU A 68 -5.68 -5.20 -7.75
N ILE A 69 -5.25 -5.73 -6.60
CA ILE A 69 -5.26 -5.01 -5.32
C ILE A 69 -4.30 -3.82 -5.39
N GLU A 70 -3.07 -4.02 -5.84
CA GLU A 70 -2.08 -2.94 -5.97
C GLU A 70 -2.56 -1.86 -6.94
N PHE A 71 -3.10 -2.26 -8.09
CA PHE A 71 -3.65 -1.30 -9.05
C PHE A 71 -4.85 -0.53 -8.51
N GLY A 72 -5.79 -1.22 -7.85
CA GLY A 72 -6.92 -0.56 -7.18
C GLY A 72 -6.48 0.37 -6.06
N THR A 73 -5.40 0.04 -5.37
CA THR A 73 -4.78 0.86 -4.31
C THR A 73 -4.17 2.12 -4.88
N TYR A 74 -3.37 1.99 -5.93
CA TYR A 74 -2.79 3.12 -6.65
C TYR A 74 -3.87 4.08 -7.17
N LEU A 75 -4.95 3.55 -7.75
CA LEU A 75 -6.06 4.38 -8.24
C LEU A 75 -6.88 5.01 -7.10
N LYS A 76 -6.89 4.42 -5.89
CA LYS A 76 -7.54 4.99 -4.69
C LYS A 76 -6.80 6.24 -4.21
N THR A 77 -5.47 6.26 -4.32
CA THR A 77 -4.62 7.32 -3.77
C THR A 77 -4.45 8.51 -4.72
N THR A 78 -4.52 8.31 -6.03
CA THR A 78 -4.41 9.42 -6.99
C THR A 78 -5.68 10.30 -6.99
N GLU A 79 -5.58 11.53 -6.48
CA GLU A 79 -6.73 12.47 -6.30
C GLU A 79 -7.50 12.82 -7.58
N GLN A 80 -6.88 12.70 -8.76
CA GLN A 80 -7.54 13.01 -10.03
C GLN A 80 -8.42 11.86 -10.55
N ALA A 81 -8.33 10.66 -9.96
CA ALA A 81 -9.25 9.60 -10.29
C ALA A 81 -10.56 9.85 -9.53
N SER A 82 -11.67 10.06 -10.25
CA SER A 82 -12.99 9.82 -9.66
C SER A 82 -12.93 8.44 -8.98
N PRO A 83 -13.64 8.15 -7.89
CA PRO A 83 -13.50 6.83 -7.28
C PRO A 83 -14.02 5.68 -8.20
N GLY A 84 -14.49 6.00 -9.42
CA GLY A 84 -14.86 5.06 -10.48
C GLY A 84 -13.76 4.12 -10.97
N PRO A 85 -12.60 4.58 -11.50
CA PRO A 85 -11.57 3.70 -12.04
C PRO A 85 -10.99 2.75 -11.00
N ALA A 86 -10.92 3.13 -9.72
CA ALA A 86 -10.45 2.26 -8.63
C ALA A 86 -11.43 1.12 -8.27
N ILE A 87 -12.74 1.33 -8.46
CA ILE A 87 -13.77 0.30 -8.18
C ILE A 87 -13.62 -0.91 -9.11
N THR A 88 -13.31 -0.68 -10.38
CA THR A 88 -13.24 -1.75 -11.40
C THR A 88 -12.24 -2.85 -11.06
N PRO A 89 -10.95 -2.58 -10.79
CA PRO A 89 -9.99 -3.63 -10.44
C PRO A 89 -10.34 -4.31 -9.11
N LEU A 90 -10.83 -3.58 -8.11
CA LEU A 90 -11.26 -4.19 -6.83
C LEU A 90 -12.48 -5.09 -6.98
N LYS A 91 -13.44 -4.74 -7.85
CA LYS A 91 -14.54 -5.65 -8.22
C LYS A 91 -14.03 -6.87 -8.99
N GLN A 92 -12.96 -6.74 -9.77
CA GLN A 92 -12.32 -7.91 -10.39
C GLN A 92 -11.68 -8.81 -9.33
N VAL A 93 -11.03 -8.27 -8.30
CA VAL A 93 -10.53 -9.08 -7.16
C VAL A 93 -11.65 -9.94 -6.61
N LEU A 94 -12.83 -9.37 -6.34
CA LEU A 94 -13.97 -10.11 -5.81
C LEU A 94 -14.56 -11.17 -6.76
N ARG A 95 -14.23 -11.15 -8.06
CA ARG A 95 -14.59 -12.24 -8.99
C ARG A 95 -13.71 -13.47 -8.78
N TYR A 96 -12.44 -13.27 -8.42
CA TYR A 96 -11.45 -14.33 -8.20
C TYR A 96 -11.40 -14.78 -6.73
N ASP A 97 -11.51 -13.83 -5.80
CA ASP A 97 -11.54 -14.04 -4.36
C ASP A 97 -12.73 -13.28 -3.76
N ARG A 98 -13.90 -13.93 -3.76
CA ARG A 98 -15.16 -13.35 -3.27
C ARG A 98 -15.10 -12.92 -1.80
N ARG A 99 -14.21 -13.54 -1.01
CA ARG A 99 -14.08 -13.31 0.44
C ARG A 99 -12.86 -12.46 0.78
N ASN A 100 -12.26 -11.76 -0.19
CA ASN A 100 -11.08 -10.94 0.04
C ASN A 100 -11.38 -9.76 0.99
N PRO A 101 -10.92 -9.76 2.25
CA PRO A 101 -11.34 -8.74 3.20
C PRO A 101 -10.76 -7.37 2.85
N LEU A 102 -9.54 -7.31 2.32
CA LEU A 102 -8.91 -6.07 1.90
C LEU A 102 -9.62 -5.40 0.71
N ALA A 103 -10.06 -6.17 -0.29
CA ALA A 103 -10.82 -5.63 -1.42
C ALA A 103 -12.19 -5.11 -0.98
N HIS A 104 -12.87 -5.82 -0.07
CA HIS A 104 -14.10 -5.34 0.55
C HIS A 104 -13.87 -4.04 1.33
N TYR A 105 -12.81 -3.94 2.14
CA TYR A 105 -12.45 -2.70 2.85
C TYR A 105 -12.27 -1.51 1.89
N ARG A 106 -11.46 -1.71 0.84
CA ARG A 106 -11.15 -0.66 -0.15
C ARG A 106 -12.39 -0.23 -0.94
N LEU A 107 -13.28 -1.17 -1.30
CA LEU A 107 -14.56 -0.84 -1.93
C LEU A 107 -15.49 -0.07 -0.97
N GLY A 108 -15.56 -0.47 0.29
CA GLY A 108 -16.32 0.23 1.32
C GLY A 108 -15.89 1.70 1.43
N PHE A 109 -14.59 1.94 1.48
CA PHE A 109 -14.02 3.28 1.51
C PHE A 109 -14.38 4.11 0.24
N LEU A 110 -14.26 3.51 -0.95
CA LEU A 110 -14.59 4.21 -2.20
C LEU A 110 -16.09 4.56 -2.29
N HIS A 111 -16.97 3.71 -1.77
CA HIS A 111 -18.40 3.97 -1.69
C HIS A 111 -18.73 5.01 -0.62
N TYR A 112 -18.06 4.96 0.54
CA TYR A 112 -18.17 5.97 1.58
C TYR A 112 -17.85 7.37 1.05
N ARG A 113 -16.72 7.52 0.33
CA ARG A 113 -16.33 8.80 -0.30
C ARG A 113 -17.31 9.29 -1.36
N LYS A 114 -18.15 8.42 -1.92
CA LYS A 114 -19.23 8.78 -2.86
C LYS A 114 -20.55 9.08 -2.16
N HIS A 115 -20.59 9.09 -0.82
CA HIS A 115 -21.83 9.14 -0.03
C HIS A 115 -22.81 7.99 -0.35
N ALA A 116 -22.29 6.90 -0.92
CA ALA A 116 -23.04 5.69 -1.24
C ALA A 116 -23.06 4.77 0.00
N TYR A 117 -23.72 5.24 1.06
CA TYR A 117 -23.60 4.67 2.40
C TYR A 117 -24.16 3.24 2.51
N HIS A 118 -25.16 2.87 1.72
CA HIS A 118 -25.70 1.50 1.72
C HIS A 118 -24.65 0.50 1.19
N GLU A 119 -23.96 0.83 0.10
CA GLU A 119 -22.87 0.03 -0.43
C GLU A 119 -21.67 0.02 0.51
N ALA A 120 -21.35 1.16 1.13
CA ALA A 120 -20.28 1.26 2.10
C ALA A 120 -20.51 0.28 3.26
N ILE A 121 -21.70 0.26 3.85
CA ILE A 121 -22.10 -0.68 4.91
C ILE A 121 -21.94 -2.13 4.45
N HIS A 122 -22.44 -2.46 3.25
CA HIS A 122 -22.33 -3.81 2.69
C HIS A 122 -20.87 -4.28 2.65
N TYR A 123 -19.99 -3.44 2.11
CA TYR A 123 -18.59 -3.77 1.91
C TYR A 123 -17.79 -3.79 3.22
N PHE A 124 -18.02 -2.86 4.15
CA PHE A 124 -17.33 -2.87 5.45
C PHE A 124 -17.74 -4.07 6.31
N ASN A 125 -19.03 -4.44 6.34
CA ASN A 125 -19.47 -5.66 7.02
C ASN A 125 -18.77 -6.90 6.46
N ARG A 126 -18.77 -7.06 5.13
CA ARG A 126 -18.09 -8.19 4.47
C ARG A 126 -16.59 -8.22 4.80
N SER A 127 -15.95 -7.06 4.83
CA SER A 127 -14.54 -6.93 5.16
C SER A 127 -14.22 -7.42 6.58
N LEU A 128 -15.02 -7.00 7.56
CA LEU A 128 -14.86 -7.39 8.96
C LEU A 128 -15.22 -8.88 9.18
N ASP A 129 -16.31 -9.35 8.58
CA ASP A 129 -16.75 -10.75 8.64
C ASP A 129 -15.69 -11.69 8.08
N PHE A 130 -15.17 -11.38 6.88
CA PHE A 130 -14.18 -12.23 6.23
C PHE A 130 -12.80 -12.15 6.86
N HIS A 131 -12.49 -11.09 7.61
CA HIS A 131 -11.30 -11.08 8.47
C HIS A 131 -11.42 -12.03 9.66
N SER A 132 -12.62 -12.16 10.25
CA SER A 132 -12.87 -12.96 11.46
C SER A 132 -12.96 -14.48 11.23
N ALA A 133 -12.96 -14.94 9.96
CA ALA A 133 -13.08 -16.36 9.63
C ALA A 133 -11.74 -17.10 9.72
N ASP A 134 -11.74 -18.23 10.44
CA ASP A 134 -10.60 -19.02 10.94
C ASP A 134 -9.78 -19.79 9.85
N SER A 135 -9.47 -19.13 8.73
CA SER A 135 -8.69 -19.69 7.62
C SER A 135 -7.44 -18.86 7.35
N VAL A 136 -6.47 -19.44 6.64
CA VAL A 136 -5.26 -18.75 6.16
C VAL A 136 -5.65 -17.66 5.16
N ILE A 137 -6.15 -16.53 5.66
CA ILE A 137 -6.50 -15.36 4.87
C ILE A 137 -5.20 -14.70 4.42
N LYS A 138 -4.96 -14.65 3.11
CA LYS A 138 -3.76 -14.05 2.52
C LYS A 138 -3.77 -12.51 2.58
N TRP A 139 -4.96 -11.89 2.45
CA TRP A 139 -5.15 -10.44 2.37
C TRP A 139 -5.82 -9.85 3.61
N LYS A 140 -5.25 -10.13 4.80
CA LYS A 140 -5.82 -9.70 6.08
C LYS A 140 -5.80 -8.18 6.22
N LEU A 141 -6.83 -7.63 6.87
CA LEU A 141 -6.78 -6.28 7.39
C LEU A 141 -5.77 -6.16 8.52
N ASN A 142 -4.98 -5.09 8.52
CA ASN A 142 -4.20 -4.72 9.69
C ASN A 142 -5.12 -4.12 10.79
N SER A 143 -4.58 -3.91 12.00
CA SER A 143 -5.37 -3.39 13.13
C SER A 143 -6.00 -2.03 12.85
N ARG A 144 -5.31 -1.18 12.08
CA ARG A 144 -5.78 0.16 11.74
C ARG A 144 -6.93 0.14 10.74
N GLN A 145 -6.82 -0.65 9.68
CA GLN A 145 -7.88 -0.87 8.69
C GLN A 145 -9.15 -1.44 9.35
N LYS A 146 -9.03 -2.28 10.38
CA LYS A 146 -10.18 -2.76 11.16
C LYS A 146 -10.88 -1.66 11.94
N GLN A 147 -10.11 -0.83 12.65
CA GLN A 147 -10.66 0.31 13.39
C GLN A 147 -11.37 1.27 12.43
N LEU A 148 -10.73 1.62 11.33
CA LEU A 148 -11.31 2.48 10.29
C LEU A 148 -12.56 1.87 9.66
N ALA A 149 -12.55 0.57 9.32
CA ALA A 149 -13.72 -0.12 8.79
C ALA A 149 -14.93 -0.01 9.73
N SER A 150 -14.72 -0.20 11.04
CA SER A 150 -15.78 -0.06 12.05
C SER A 150 -16.29 1.38 12.18
N LEU A 151 -15.39 2.38 12.12
CA LEU A 151 -15.78 3.79 12.13
C LEU A 151 -16.59 4.16 10.89
N TYR A 152 -16.13 3.79 9.70
CA TYR A 152 -16.85 4.04 8.45
C TYR A 152 -18.21 3.32 8.40
N LEU A 153 -18.27 2.08 8.86
CA LEU A 153 -19.52 1.31 8.98
C LEU A 153 -20.53 2.05 9.86
N THR A 154 -20.10 2.45 11.06
CA THR A 154 -20.93 3.17 12.04
C THR A 154 -21.40 4.49 11.45
N ASN A 155 -20.48 5.26 10.85
CA ASN A 155 -20.85 6.57 10.32
C ASN A 155 -21.79 6.47 9.12
N SER A 156 -21.61 5.47 8.26
CA SER A 156 -22.52 5.21 7.14
C SER A 156 -23.95 4.92 7.62
N ALA A 157 -24.10 4.14 8.70
CA ALA A 157 -25.41 3.86 9.28
C ALA A 157 -26.08 5.12 9.85
N LEU A 158 -25.30 5.99 10.52
CA LEU A 158 -25.81 7.26 11.03
C LEU A 158 -26.23 8.21 9.91
N HIS A 159 -25.46 8.29 8.83
CA HIS A 159 -25.82 9.10 7.65
C HIS A 159 -27.13 8.62 7.00
N ILE A 160 -27.34 7.30 6.88
CA ILE A 160 -28.62 6.75 6.39
C ILE A 160 -29.75 7.12 7.35
N GLN A 161 -29.57 6.91 8.65
CA GLN A 161 -30.61 7.23 9.64
C GLN A 161 -31.00 8.72 9.62
N ASN A 162 -30.00 9.61 9.55
CA ASN A 162 -30.24 11.05 9.44
C ASN A 162 -30.95 11.42 8.13
N SER A 163 -30.68 10.71 7.02
CA SER A 163 -31.36 10.94 5.74
C SER A 163 -32.83 10.50 5.71
N ILE A 164 -33.21 9.57 6.60
CA ILE A 164 -34.59 9.07 6.74
C ILE A 164 -35.40 9.97 7.67
N SER A 165 -34.74 10.62 8.62
CA SER A 165 -35.39 11.45 9.64
C SER A 165 -35.78 12.80 9.05
N GLU A 166 -37.08 13.10 8.97
CA GLU A 166 -37.62 14.32 8.36
C GLU A 166 -37.50 15.53 9.33
N GLY A 167 -36.31 16.10 9.48
CA GLY A 167 -36.09 17.35 10.23
C GLY A 167 -34.83 17.36 11.10
N GLU A 168 -34.34 18.55 11.47
CA GLU A 168 -33.12 18.72 12.30
C GLU A 168 -33.27 18.15 13.73
N GLU A 169 -34.50 17.95 14.21
CA GLU A 169 -34.79 17.49 15.59
C GLU A 169 -34.56 15.98 15.81
N ASP A 170 -34.53 15.16 14.75
CA ASP A 170 -34.38 13.69 14.83
C ASP A 170 -32.96 13.19 14.49
N VAL A 171 -31.99 14.11 14.32
CA VAL A 171 -30.58 13.75 14.13
C VAL A 171 -30.06 13.03 15.37
N ILE A 172 -29.38 11.89 15.20
CA ILE A 172 -28.77 11.20 16.35
C ILE A 172 -27.67 12.09 16.95
N GLN A 173 -27.88 12.48 18.20
CA GLN A 173 -26.98 13.31 18.98
C GLN A 173 -26.20 12.47 19.99
N GLY A 174 -24.97 12.91 20.29
CA GLY A 174 -24.21 12.45 21.46
C GLY A 174 -24.79 12.97 22.77
N ALA A 175 -24.19 12.57 23.90
CA ALA A 175 -24.63 12.97 25.24
C ALA A 175 -24.70 14.50 25.44
N ASP A 176 -23.87 15.26 24.71
CA ASP A 176 -23.79 16.72 24.78
C ASP A 176 -24.57 17.43 23.66
N GLY A 177 -25.44 16.74 22.93
CA GLY A 177 -26.30 17.32 21.90
C GLY A 177 -25.65 17.53 20.52
N TYR A 178 -24.37 17.15 20.35
CA TYR A 178 -23.69 17.27 19.05
C TYR A 178 -24.16 16.18 18.07
N PRO A 179 -24.36 16.52 16.77
CA PRO A 179 -24.62 15.54 15.72
C PRO A 179 -23.50 14.50 15.63
N LEU A 180 -23.85 13.22 15.83
CA LEU A 180 -22.85 12.17 15.93
C LEU A 180 -22.14 11.89 14.60
N ALA A 181 -22.86 11.96 13.48
CA ALA A 181 -22.27 11.63 12.17
C ALA A 181 -21.18 12.62 11.73
N PRO A 182 -21.40 13.96 11.77
CA PRO A 182 -20.34 14.94 11.52
C PRO A 182 -19.17 14.85 12.50
N ALA A 183 -19.43 14.49 13.77
CA ALA A 183 -18.36 14.30 14.75
C ALA A 183 -17.47 13.11 14.39
N ILE A 184 -18.06 11.99 13.94
CA ILE A 184 -17.29 10.83 13.47
C ILE A 184 -16.59 11.13 12.15
N ASP A 185 -17.18 11.91 11.24
CA ASP A 185 -16.48 12.39 10.03
C ASP A 185 -15.22 13.18 10.39
N GLY A 186 -15.31 14.07 11.39
CA GLY A 186 -14.16 14.80 11.92
C GLY A 186 -13.09 13.88 12.47
N LEU A 187 -13.48 12.90 13.30
CA LEU A 187 -12.56 11.91 13.86
C LEU A 187 -11.86 11.09 12.76
N ILE A 188 -12.61 10.61 11.76
CA ILE A 188 -12.07 9.85 10.63
C ILE A 188 -11.04 10.69 9.87
N ARG A 189 -11.35 11.96 9.60
CA ARG A 189 -10.44 12.89 8.93
C ARG A 189 -9.16 13.08 9.75
N ASP A 190 -9.27 13.28 11.06
CA ASP A 190 -8.13 13.47 11.96
C ASP A 190 -7.30 12.18 12.18
N MET A 191 -7.84 11.05 11.71
CA MET A 191 -7.24 9.72 11.75
C MET A 191 -6.80 9.22 10.37
N GLU A 192 -6.83 10.06 9.33
CA GLU A 192 -6.57 9.60 7.96
C GLU A 192 -5.07 9.30 7.71
N PHE A 193 -4.20 10.05 8.37
CA PHE A 193 -2.75 9.94 8.24
C PHE A 193 -2.07 9.71 9.59
N GLU A 194 -0.81 9.29 9.52
CA GLU A 194 0.10 9.13 10.63
C GLU A 194 1.41 9.88 10.36
N ILE A 195 1.91 10.57 11.39
CA ILE A 195 3.31 10.97 11.52
C ILE A 195 3.98 9.92 12.39
N ARG A 196 4.99 9.26 11.84
CA ARG A 196 5.68 8.15 12.46
C ARG A 196 7.16 8.46 12.59
N SER A 197 7.68 8.26 13.78
CA SER A 197 9.10 8.13 14.06
C SER A 197 9.39 6.71 14.58
N THR A 198 10.65 6.44 14.90
CA THR A 198 11.08 5.16 15.48
C THR A 198 10.37 4.82 16.79
N ASP A 199 10.03 5.84 17.58
CA ASP A 199 9.56 5.68 18.95
C ASP A 199 8.11 6.12 19.16
N ASP A 200 7.52 6.79 18.17
CA ASP A 200 6.19 7.39 18.30
C ASP A 200 5.40 7.35 16.99
N VAL A 201 4.08 7.16 17.11
CA VAL A 201 3.12 7.18 16.02
C VAL A 201 1.94 8.04 16.44
N GLN A 202 1.79 9.19 15.78
CA GLN A 202 0.69 10.11 16.00
C GLN A 202 -0.21 10.15 14.77
N THR A 203 -1.53 10.09 14.97
CA THR A 203 -2.49 10.28 13.87
C THR A 203 -2.74 11.77 13.62
N CYS A 204 -2.89 12.15 12.36
CA CYS A 204 -3.21 13.52 11.96
C CYS A 204 -4.20 13.53 10.78
N SER A 205 -4.89 14.66 10.64
CA SER A 205 -5.55 14.98 9.37
C SER A 205 -4.52 15.24 8.29
N TYR A 206 -4.93 15.11 7.03
CA TYR A 206 -4.08 15.44 5.90
C TYR A 206 -3.45 16.84 6.02
N GLU A 207 -4.27 17.85 6.34
CA GLU A 207 -3.85 19.24 6.46
C GLU A 207 -2.85 19.44 7.62
N ALA A 208 -3.05 18.72 8.72
CA ALA A 208 -2.13 18.75 9.85
C ALA A 208 -0.79 18.09 9.49
N CYS A 209 -0.80 16.96 8.77
CA CYS A 209 0.42 16.32 8.30
C CYS A 209 1.14 17.18 7.24
N GLN A 210 0.40 17.83 6.33
CA GLN A 210 0.96 18.77 5.36
C GLN A 210 1.60 19.97 6.07
N THR A 211 0.92 20.55 7.07
CA THR A 211 1.47 21.64 7.89
C THR A 211 2.76 21.21 8.60
N PHE A 212 2.77 19.99 9.17
CA PHE A 212 3.97 19.43 9.78
C PHE A 212 5.08 19.21 8.74
N PHE A 213 4.76 18.73 7.54
CA PHE A 213 5.73 18.58 6.47
C PHE A 213 6.32 19.92 6.03
N GLU A 214 5.52 20.97 5.93
CA GLU A 214 5.97 22.31 5.50
C GLU A 214 6.79 23.01 6.57
N THR A 215 6.32 23.01 7.82
CA THR A 215 6.83 23.88 8.89
C THR A 215 7.31 23.16 10.15
N GLY A 216 6.99 21.88 10.31
CA GLY A 216 7.41 21.04 11.44
C GLY A 216 8.74 20.33 11.20
N GLY A 217 9.06 19.42 12.13
CA GLY A 217 10.33 18.70 12.21
C GLY A 217 11.50 19.56 12.68
N ASP A 218 12.53 18.94 13.25
CA ASP A 218 13.78 19.64 13.53
C ASP A 218 14.53 19.93 12.22
N ARG A 219 15.42 20.94 12.24
CA ARG A 219 16.17 21.37 11.04
C ARG A 219 16.93 20.23 10.35
N ASP A 220 17.40 19.26 11.14
CA ASP A 220 18.20 18.13 10.70
C ASP A 220 17.38 16.84 10.52
N ASP A 221 16.07 16.86 10.78
CA ASP A 221 15.21 15.70 10.53
C ASP A 221 15.07 15.43 9.02
N TRP A 222 14.88 14.16 8.68
CA TRP A 222 14.46 13.72 7.34
C TRP A 222 12.97 13.42 7.35
N LEU A 223 12.19 14.17 6.58
CA LEU A 223 10.74 13.95 6.47
C LEU A 223 10.43 13.27 5.14
N LEU A 224 9.86 12.07 5.21
CA LEU A 224 9.38 11.32 4.05
C LEU A 224 7.85 11.34 4.03
N PHE A 225 7.26 12.07 3.08
CA PHE A 225 5.82 12.22 2.98
C PHE A 225 5.26 11.46 1.78
N PHE A 226 4.49 10.40 2.06
CA PHE A 226 3.63 9.73 1.09
C PHE A 226 2.31 10.48 1.02
N ASP A 227 2.30 11.53 0.21
CA ASP A 227 1.10 12.27 -0.14
C ASP A 227 0.17 11.42 -1.02
N TYR A 228 -1.01 11.93 -1.37
CA TYR A 228 -1.94 11.30 -2.28
C TYR A 228 -1.37 11.13 -3.69
N GLN A 229 -0.67 12.15 -4.20
CA GLN A 229 -0.24 12.20 -5.60
C GLN A 229 1.21 11.77 -5.79
N ASP A 230 2.08 12.24 -4.91
CA ASP A 230 3.53 12.10 -5.02
C ASP A 230 4.13 11.61 -3.71
N THR A 231 5.42 11.27 -3.76
CA THR A 231 6.20 11.03 -2.55
C THR A 231 7.31 12.05 -2.46
N TYR A 232 7.40 12.75 -1.32
CA TYR A 232 8.35 13.83 -1.12
C TYR A 232 9.35 13.47 -0.03
N LEU A 233 10.62 13.81 -0.26
CA LEU A 233 11.65 13.83 0.77
C LEU A 233 12.01 15.27 1.08
N LYS A 234 11.96 15.66 2.35
CA LYS A 234 12.40 16.96 2.84
C LYS A 234 13.54 16.79 3.83
N HIS A 235 14.55 17.64 3.70
CA HIS A 235 15.62 17.79 4.68
C HIS A 235 16.21 19.20 4.59
N ARG A 236 16.41 19.86 5.74
CA ARG A 236 16.95 21.23 5.83
C ARG A 236 16.23 22.25 4.92
N GLY A 237 14.91 22.09 4.78
CA GLY A 237 14.06 22.96 3.96
C GLY A 237 14.12 22.69 2.44
N MET A 238 15.01 21.81 1.97
CA MET A 238 14.99 21.34 0.59
C MET A 238 13.95 20.24 0.46
N ILE A 239 13.15 20.28 -0.61
CA ILE A 239 12.09 19.30 -0.91
C ILE A 239 12.35 18.73 -2.29
N GLN A 240 12.32 17.41 -2.41
CA GLN A 240 12.44 16.74 -3.70
C GLN A 240 11.45 15.58 -3.82
N THR A 241 10.79 15.48 -4.97
CA THR A 241 9.95 14.34 -5.31
C THR A 241 10.82 13.11 -5.51
N MET A 242 10.43 12.01 -4.88
CA MET A 242 11.08 10.71 -4.93
C MET A 242 10.11 9.66 -5.48
N HIS A 243 10.65 8.69 -6.21
CA HIS A 243 9.89 7.56 -6.71
C HIS A 243 9.31 6.70 -5.56
N VAL A 244 8.06 6.25 -5.66
CA VAL A 244 7.33 5.60 -4.54
C VAL A 244 8.01 4.33 -4.02
N ASP A 245 8.55 3.46 -4.89
CA ASP A 245 9.19 2.23 -4.40
C ASP A 245 10.55 2.49 -3.75
N THR A 246 11.26 3.51 -4.25
CA THR A 246 12.49 4.01 -3.62
C THR A 246 12.17 4.58 -2.24
N ALA A 247 11.02 5.28 -2.13
CA ALA A 247 10.51 5.79 -0.89
C ALA A 247 10.09 4.70 0.10
N ARG A 248 9.43 3.63 -0.35
CA ARG A 248 9.04 2.50 0.52
C ARG A 248 10.26 1.79 1.13
N VAL A 249 11.35 1.67 0.38
CA VAL A 249 12.63 1.18 0.93
C VAL A 249 13.18 2.16 1.97
N LEU A 250 13.19 3.46 1.68
CA LEU A 250 13.66 4.47 2.63
C LEU A 250 12.80 4.52 3.90
N ARG A 251 11.48 4.39 3.77
CA ARG A 251 10.53 4.27 4.87
C ARG A 251 10.92 3.11 5.79
N SER A 252 11.22 1.95 5.23
CA SER A 252 11.62 0.78 6.03
C SER A 252 12.89 1.04 6.84
N LEU A 253 13.84 1.79 6.27
CA LEU A 253 15.04 2.21 6.99
C LEU A 253 14.74 3.24 8.10
N PHE A 254 13.80 4.15 7.87
CA PHE A 254 13.34 5.12 8.87
C PHE A 254 12.62 4.42 10.02
N ASP A 255 11.70 3.52 9.72
CA ASP A 255 10.96 2.72 10.70
C ASP A 255 11.90 1.83 11.54
N ALA A 256 13.01 1.36 10.95
CA ALA A 256 14.02 0.55 11.64
C ALA A 256 14.93 1.34 12.60
N GLY A 257 15.02 2.66 12.46
CA GLY A 257 15.76 3.52 13.39
C GLY A 257 17.25 3.20 13.54
N GLY A 258 17.90 2.85 12.44
CA GLY A 258 19.32 2.47 12.43
C GLY A 258 19.59 0.98 12.71
N LYS A 259 18.55 0.17 12.93
CA LYS A 259 18.70 -1.30 12.88
C LYS A 259 18.97 -1.75 11.44
N PRO A 260 19.81 -2.76 11.21
CA PRO A 260 20.02 -3.34 9.89
C PRO A 260 18.72 -3.90 9.31
N VAL A 261 18.44 -3.56 8.05
CA VAL A 261 17.30 -4.02 7.26
C VAL A 261 17.84 -4.80 6.05
N LYS A 262 17.30 -6.00 5.81
CA LYS A 262 17.53 -6.79 4.59
C LYS A 262 16.32 -6.71 3.66
N ALA A 263 16.52 -7.09 2.40
CA ALA A 263 15.46 -7.09 1.39
C ALA A 263 14.19 -7.84 1.84
N SER A 264 14.35 -8.97 2.54
CA SER A 264 13.23 -9.79 3.02
C SER A 264 12.44 -9.17 4.18
N ASP A 265 12.93 -8.09 4.80
CA ASP A 265 12.18 -7.36 5.82
C ASP A 265 11.17 -6.38 5.19
N ILE A 266 11.29 -6.10 3.88
CA ILE A 266 10.48 -5.13 3.13
C ILE A 266 9.60 -5.89 2.13
N ALA A 267 8.72 -6.74 2.65
CA ALA A 267 7.90 -7.65 1.85
C ALA A 267 6.91 -6.94 0.91
N ASP A 268 6.60 -5.66 1.17
CA ASP A 268 5.76 -4.80 0.34
C ASP A 268 6.48 -4.26 -0.91
N VAL A 269 7.82 -4.26 -0.93
CA VAL A 269 8.63 -3.82 -2.07
C VAL A 269 9.36 -4.99 -2.76
N TYR A 270 9.77 -5.98 -1.99
CA TYR A 270 10.50 -7.13 -2.49
C TYR A 270 9.69 -8.41 -2.29
N PRO A 271 9.21 -9.05 -3.37
CA PRO A 271 8.59 -10.35 -3.25
C PRO A 271 9.57 -11.38 -2.68
N GLU A 272 9.05 -12.43 -2.06
CA GLU A 272 9.87 -13.54 -1.56
C GLU A 272 10.79 -14.08 -2.68
N GLY A 273 12.10 -14.13 -2.39
CA GLY A 273 13.11 -14.57 -3.36
C GLY A 273 13.68 -13.46 -4.27
N ALA A 274 13.32 -12.19 -4.06
CA ALA A 274 13.95 -11.07 -4.77
C ALA A 274 15.48 -11.11 -4.64
N ARG A 275 16.18 -11.00 -5.77
CA ARG A 275 17.66 -11.04 -5.79
C ARG A 275 18.21 -9.85 -4.99
N ASN A 276 19.19 -10.10 -4.12
CA ASN A 276 19.89 -9.06 -3.35
C ASN A 276 20.44 -7.91 -4.24
N ASN A 277 20.75 -8.19 -5.50
CA ASN A 277 21.19 -7.17 -6.46
C ASN A 277 20.13 -6.06 -6.65
N THR A 278 18.84 -6.41 -6.66
CA THR A 278 17.75 -5.43 -6.77
C THR A 278 17.68 -4.53 -5.53
N TYR A 279 17.89 -5.11 -4.34
CA TYR A 279 17.95 -4.34 -3.09
C TYR A 279 19.14 -3.38 -3.06
N THR A 280 20.34 -3.87 -3.36
CA THR A 280 21.55 -3.05 -3.48
C THR A 280 21.40 -1.94 -4.52
N GLN A 281 20.77 -2.22 -5.66
CA GLN A 281 20.51 -1.21 -6.70
C GLN A 281 19.55 -0.13 -6.23
N LYS A 282 18.43 -0.46 -5.57
CA LYS A 282 17.52 0.56 -5.04
C LYS A 282 18.19 1.39 -3.95
N ILE A 283 18.97 0.79 -3.06
CA ILE A 283 19.78 1.51 -2.06
C ILE A 283 20.78 2.45 -2.73
N SER A 284 21.45 2.00 -3.80
CA SER A 284 22.35 2.85 -4.58
C SER A 284 21.60 4.04 -5.21
N ARG A 285 20.40 3.82 -5.76
CA ARG A 285 19.55 4.90 -6.28
C ARG A 285 19.15 5.90 -5.19
N ILE A 286 18.80 5.43 -3.98
CA ILE A 286 18.52 6.31 -2.84
C ILE A 286 19.76 7.15 -2.51
N ARG A 287 20.93 6.53 -2.34
CA ARG A 287 22.18 7.25 -2.03
C ARG A 287 22.52 8.28 -3.11
N GLN A 288 22.40 7.93 -4.39
CA GLN A 288 22.64 8.87 -5.49
C GLN A 288 21.64 10.02 -5.52
N PHE A 289 20.36 9.74 -5.25
CA PHE A 289 19.31 10.75 -5.14
C PHE A 289 19.60 11.71 -3.99
N VAL A 290 19.91 11.18 -2.80
CA VAL A 290 20.21 11.97 -1.61
C VAL A 290 21.47 12.81 -1.81
N LEU A 291 22.53 12.22 -2.37
CA LEU A 291 23.77 12.95 -2.67
C LEU A 291 23.53 14.09 -3.67
N ARG A 292 22.80 13.82 -4.76
CA ARG A 292 22.55 14.80 -5.82
C ARG A 292 21.71 15.99 -5.34
N HIS A 293 20.68 15.73 -4.54
CA HIS A 293 19.68 16.73 -4.18
C HIS A 293 19.89 17.36 -2.81
N PHE A 294 20.57 16.66 -1.89
CA PHE A 294 20.75 17.10 -0.50
C PHE A 294 22.23 17.18 -0.07
N MET A 295 23.17 16.83 -0.97
CA MET A 295 24.61 16.89 -0.73
C MET A 295 25.08 16.05 0.46
N LYS A 296 24.41 14.92 0.73
CA LYS A 296 24.75 13.96 1.79
C LYS A 296 24.98 12.57 1.19
N ASP A 297 26.10 11.95 1.52
CA ASP A 297 26.50 10.63 1.00
C ASP A 297 26.35 9.50 2.04
N ASP A 298 26.14 9.85 3.31
CA ASP A 298 26.21 8.92 4.44
C ASP A 298 24.85 8.62 5.09
N LEU A 299 23.72 9.03 4.51
CA LEU A 299 22.38 8.78 5.09
C LEU A 299 22.09 7.29 5.33
N ILE A 300 22.57 6.42 4.43
CA ILE A 300 22.40 4.97 4.53
C ILE A 300 23.77 4.34 4.65
N VAL A 301 23.99 3.54 5.69
CA VAL A 301 25.24 2.83 5.96
C VAL A 301 25.12 1.34 5.63
N SER A 302 26.21 0.73 5.15
CA SER A 302 26.30 -0.72 4.96
C SER A 302 26.74 -1.36 6.26
N THR A 303 26.04 -2.40 6.71
CA THR A 303 26.31 -3.05 8.01
C THR A 303 27.14 -4.33 7.90
N ASP A 304 27.35 -4.84 6.68
CA ASP A 304 28.20 -6.00 6.42
C ASP A 304 29.67 -5.58 6.21
N SER A 305 30.41 -5.48 7.30
CA SER A 305 31.88 -5.41 7.27
C SER A 305 32.48 -6.27 8.37
N VAL A 306 32.46 -7.60 8.17
CA VAL A 306 33.43 -8.49 8.82
C VAL A 306 34.52 -8.84 7.80
N PRO A 307 35.73 -8.28 7.93
CA PRO A 307 36.87 -8.74 7.14
C PRO A 307 37.25 -10.15 7.60
N GLY A 308 37.11 -11.15 6.73
CA GLY A 308 37.71 -12.48 6.92
C GLY A 308 36.77 -13.63 7.33
N GLY A 309 35.45 -13.44 7.32
CA GLY A 309 34.49 -14.53 7.51
C GLY A 309 34.11 -15.20 6.18
N THR A 310 34.17 -16.53 6.13
CA THR A 310 33.69 -17.35 5.00
C THR A 310 32.31 -16.91 4.55
N HIS A 311 32.21 -16.48 3.30
CA HIS A 311 31.03 -15.95 2.65
C HIS A 311 29.79 -16.84 2.81
N ASP A 312 28.88 -16.44 3.69
CA ASP A 312 27.47 -16.56 3.34
C ASP A 312 27.12 -15.35 2.46
N ARG A 313 27.14 -15.56 1.15
CA ARG A 313 27.04 -14.50 0.11
C ARG A 313 25.64 -13.89 0.02
N HIS A 314 24.77 -14.08 1.03
CA HIS A 314 23.32 -14.16 0.79
C HIS A 314 22.43 -13.20 1.57
N SER A 315 22.94 -12.26 2.36
CA SER A 315 22.08 -11.15 2.83
C SER A 315 22.85 -9.85 3.05
N VAL A 316 22.76 -8.95 2.06
CA VAL A 316 23.26 -7.59 2.23
C VAL A 316 22.30 -6.82 3.13
N THR A 317 22.81 -6.16 4.16
CA THR A 317 22.05 -5.36 5.11
C THR A 317 22.46 -3.88 5.06
N TYR A 318 21.46 -3.00 5.22
CA TYR A 318 21.65 -1.56 5.29
C TYR A 318 20.88 -0.98 6.46
N ALA A 319 21.38 0.12 7.00
CA ALA A 319 20.72 0.85 8.08
C ALA A 319 20.68 2.35 7.78
N LEU A 320 19.73 3.05 8.38
CA LEU A 320 19.80 4.50 8.51
C LEU A 320 21.05 4.85 9.35
N ASN A 321 21.76 5.91 8.98
CA ASN A 321 22.87 6.41 9.78
C ASN A 321 22.37 6.75 11.20
N PRO A 322 23.04 6.29 12.27
CA PRO A 322 22.59 6.53 13.65
C PRO A 322 22.49 8.01 14.05
N ASN A 323 23.15 8.91 13.31
CA ASN A 323 23.09 10.35 13.54
C ASN A 323 21.93 11.04 12.82
N ASP A 324 21.23 10.32 11.94
CA ASP A 324 20.10 10.83 11.19
C ASP A 324 18.79 10.29 11.76
N LYS A 325 17.79 11.17 11.84
CA LYS A 325 16.45 10.83 12.29
C LYS A 325 15.48 10.90 11.12
N GLY A 326 14.78 9.80 10.89
CA GLY A 326 13.75 9.68 9.87
C GLY A 326 12.35 9.80 10.46
N ILE A 327 11.49 10.59 9.82
CA ILE A 327 10.08 10.72 10.14
C ILE A 327 9.29 10.43 8.86
N VAL A 328 8.28 9.57 8.98
CA VAL A 328 7.42 9.15 7.87
C VAL A 328 6.04 9.74 8.08
N LEU A 329 5.53 10.44 7.08
CA LEU A 329 4.14 10.87 7.00
C LEU A 329 3.45 10.02 5.95
N THR A 330 2.40 9.30 6.33
CA THR A 330 1.71 8.38 5.40
C THR A 330 0.27 8.16 5.82
N ARG A 331 -0.57 7.69 4.89
CA ARG A 331 -1.94 7.30 5.25
C ARG A 331 -1.91 6.20 6.31
N SER A 332 -2.78 6.28 7.30
CA SER A 332 -2.87 5.27 8.36
C SER A 332 -3.28 3.88 7.83
N ASP A 333 -3.91 3.84 6.66
CA ASP A 333 -4.37 2.61 6.03
C ASP A 333 -3.45 2.09 4.92
N ALA A 334 -2.26 2.69 4.76
CA ALA A 334 -1.24 2.36 3.77
C ALA A 334 -0.62 0.97 3.98
#